data_AF-A0A2D6VX11-F1
#
_entry.id   AF-A0A2D6VX11-F1
#
_cell.length_a   1.000
_cell.length_b   1.000
_cell.length_c   1.000
_cell.angle_alpha   90.00
_cell.angle_beta   90.00
_cell.angle_gamma   90.00
#
_symmetry.space_group_name_H-M   'P 1'
#
loop_
_entity.id
_entity.type
_entity.pdbx_description
1 polymer ?
#
loop_
_entity_poly.entity_id
_entity_poly.type
_entity_poly.pdbx_seq_one_letter_code
_entity_poly.pdbx_strand_id
1 'polypeptide(L)'
;FDAMQEEGKDVSAYDRAKLMSAEYDNTELGQLADEWCRNFQRDASREAGVFHHLITLPTYHTAALSTDNLAKGYFGDEGMLAYVAGVQRQEIRQGIATVKHQDMAGSNIGDDHKEFFAGEAALKAGGKDNTMNQFG
;
A
#
# COMPACT_ATOMS: atom_id res chain seq x y z
N PHE A 1 7.84 13.81 -23.04
CA PHE A 1 8.57 15.00 -23.50
C PHE A 1 9.14 14.73 -24.88
N ASP A 2 10.11 13.81 -24.99
CA ASP A 2 10.82 13.54 -26.26
C ASP A 2 9.86 13.17 -27.41
N ALA A 3 8.87 12.30 -27.19
CA ALA A 3 7.87 11.97 -28.20
C ALA A 3 7.00 13.16 -28.64
N MET A 4 6.55 14.02 -27.71
CA MET A 4 5.80 15.23 -28.06
C MET A 4 6.67 16.19 -28.88
N GLN A 5 7.97 16.28 -28.57
CA GLN A 5 8.92 17.09 -29.32
C GLN A 5 9.13 16.54 -30.74
N GLU A 6 9.25 15.22 -30.91
CA GLU A 6 9.35 14.56 -32.22
C GLU A 6 8.08 14.73 -33.06
N GLU A 7 6.91 14.73 -32.42
CA GLU A 7 5.61 15.05 -33.04
C GLU A 7 5.44 16.55 -33.39
N GLY A 8 6.41 17.40 -33.01
CA GLY A 8 6.38 18.84 -33.26
C GLY A 8 5.45 19.63 -32.34
N LYS A 9 5.03 19.05 -31.21
CA LYS A 9 4.25 19.78 -30.19
C LYS A 9 5.13 20.76 -29.43
N ASP A 10 4.54 21.87 -28.99
CA ASP A 10 5.25 22.85 -28.16
C ASP A 10 5.50 22.28 -26.76
N VAL A 11 6.78 22.15 -26.42
CA VAL A 11 7.25 21.67 -25.11
C VAL A 11 8.01 22.75 -24.34
N SER A 12 8.01 23.99 -24.80
CA SER A 12 8.76 25.11 -24.20
C SER A 12 8.35 25.44 -22.76
N ALA A 13 7.13 25.07 -22.38
CA ALA A 13 6.61 25.22 -21.03
C ALA A 13 7.18 24.20 -20.01
N TYR A 14 7.89 23.16 -20.48
CA TYR A 14 8.37 22.08 -19.62
C TYR A 14 9.89 22.11 -19.46
N ASP A 15 10.35 22.02 -18.22
CA ASP A 15 11.76 21.81 -17.88
C ASP A 15 12.07 20.31 -17.82
N ARG A 16 12.96 19.85 -18.69
CA ARG A 16 13.36 18.43 -18.78
C ARG A 16 13.98 17.92 -17.48
N ALA A 17 14.60 18.77 -16.68
CA ALA A 17 15.17 18.38 -15.38
C ALA A 17 14.09 18.21 -14.28
N LYS A 18 12.86 18.66 -14.53
CA LYS A 18 11.77 18.72 -13.55
C LYS A 18 10.53 17.95 -14.00
N LEU A 19 10.66 16.95 -14.86
CA LEU A 19 9.51 16.22 -15.41
C LEU A 19 8.64 15.51 -14.35
N MET A 20 9.16 15.29 -13.15
CA MET A 20 8.42 14.74 -12.00
C MET A 20 7.83 15.81 -11.07
N SER A 21 7.86 17.09 -11.47
CA SER A 21 7.31 18.21 -10.70
C SER A 21 5.79 18.15 -10.69
N ALA A 22 5.18 18.32 -9.52
CA ALA A 22 3.73 18.32 -9.35
C ALA A 22 3.03 19.42 -10.17
N GLU A 23 3.76 20.47 -10.59
CA GLU A 23 3.21 21.50 -11.47
C GLU A 23 2.82 20.97 -12.86
N TYR A 24 3.34 19.80 -13.24
CA TYR A 24 3.06 19.16 -14.53
C TYR A 24 1.98 18.08 -14.46
N ASP A 25 1.51 17.66 -13.26
CA ASP A 25 0.56 16.54 -13.09
C ASP A 25 -0.73 16.72 -13.90
N ASN A 26 -1.22 17.96 -14.02
CA ASN A 26 -2.46 18.27 -14.73
C ASN A 26 -2.25 18.82 -16.14
N THR A 27 -1.01 18.81 -16.65
CA THR A 27 -0.69 19.28 -18.00
C THR A 27 -0.90 18.18 -19.04
N GLU A 28 -0.93 18.55 -20.33
CA GLU A 28 -1.01 17.56 -21.42
C GLU A 28 0.13 16.54 -21.33
N LEU A 29 1.35 17.00 -21.00
CA LEU A 29 2.51 16.13 -20.84
C LEU A 29 2.33 15.15 -19.68
N GLY A 30 1.85 15.61 -18.52
CA GLY A 30 1.61 14.77 -17.35
C GLY A 30 0.54 13.72 -17.59
N GLN A 31 -0.61 14.13 -18.14
CA GLN A 31 -1.72 13.22 -18.45
C GLN A 31 -1.33 12.16 -19.50
N LEU A 32 -0.56 12.54 -20.51
CA LEU A 32 -0.05 11.60 -21.50
C LEU A 32 0.95 10.60 -20.87
N ALA A 33 1.82 11.07 -19.99
CA ALA A 33 2.73 10.20 -19.25
C ALA A 33 1.97 9.21 -18.35
N ASP A 34 0.92 9.63 -17.66
CA ASP A 34 0.05 8.77 -16.86
C ASP A 34 -0.65 7.70 -17.69
N GLU A 35 -1.18 8.06 -18.86
CA GLU A 35 -1.79 7.11 -19.80
C GLU A 35 -0.77 6.05 -20.26
N TRP A 36 0.46 6.48 -20.57
CA TRP A 36 1.54 5.57 -20.96
C TRP A 36 1.97 4.66 -19.80
N CYS A 37 2.16 5.20 -18.60
CA CYS A 37 2.49 4.44 -17.40
C CYS A 37 1.41 3.40 -17.07
N ARG A 38 0.12 3.76 -17.18
CA ARG A 38 -1.03 2.87 -17.00
C ARG A 38 -0.98 1.68 -17.96
N ASN A 39 -0.53 1.91 -19.19
CA ASN A 39 -0.53 0.94 -20.26
C ASN A 39 0.79 0.16 -20.40
N PHE A 40 1.87 0.63 -19.77
CA PHE A 40 3.24 0.15 -19.93
C PHE A 40 3.37 -1.38 -19.88
N GLN A 41 2.89 -2.02 -18.80
CA GLN A 41 3.06 -3.47 -18.65
C GLN A 41 2.27 -4.26 -19.71
N ARG A 42 1.03 -3.83 -19.99
CA ARG A 42 0.15 -4.46 -20.96
C ARG A 42 0.73 -4.39 -22.36
N ASP A 43 1.19 -3.21 -22.76
CA ASP A 43 1.70 -2.98 -24.11
C ASP A 43 3.10 -3.60 -24.27
N ALA A 44 3.97 -3.55 -23.24
CA ALA A 44 5.24 -4.27 -23.26
C ALA A 44 5.07 -5.79 -23.40
N SER A 45 4.06 -6.38 -22.76
CA SER A 45 3.73 -7.79 -22.97
C SER A 45 3.22 -8.08 -24.37
N ARG A 46 2.35 -7.22 -24.92
CA ARG A 46 1.75 -7.41 -26.26
C ARG A 46 2.74 -7.21 -27.41
N GLU A 47 3.52 -6.12 -27.36
CA GLU A 47 4.37 -5.68 -28.48
C GLU A 47 5.79 -6.21 -28.41
N ALA A 48 6.33 -6.42 -27.20
CA ALA A 48 7.73 -6.80 -26.99
C ALA A 48 7.90 -8.18 -26.32
N GLY A 49 6.79 -8.88 -26.03
CA GLY A 49 6.84 -10.23 -25.44
C GLY A 49 7.36 -10.26 -23.99
N VAL A 50 7.29 -9.15 -23.25
CA VAL A 50 7.72 -9.10 -21.85
C VAL A 50 6.74 -9.90 -20.99
N PHE A 51 7.14 -11.08 -20.52
CA PHE A 51 6.28 -11.96 -19.73
C PHE A 51 6.49 -11.83 -18.21
N HIS A 52 7.58 -11.21 -17.76
CA HIS A 52 7.90 -11.04 -16.35
C HIS A 52 8.12 -9.56 -16.05
N HIS A 53 7.22 -8.98 -15.25
CA HIS A 53 7.31 -7.60 -14.76
C HIS A 53 7.64 -7.62 -13.28
N LEU A 54 8.55 -6.75 -12.85
CA LEU A 54 8.88 -6.59 -11.44
C LEU A 54 9.08 -5.12 -11.10
N ILE A 55 8.65 -4.73 -9.91
CA ILE A 55 9.10 -3.51 -9.25
C ILE A 55 10.10 -3.98 -8.20
N THR A 56 11.31 -3.44 -8.21
CA THR A 56 12.40 -3.95 -7.35
C THR A 56 12.15 -3.68 -5.86
N LEU A 57 11.69 -2.47 -5.53
CA LEU A 57 11.56 -1.99 -4.15
C LEU A 57 10.16 -1.44 -3.78
N PRO A 58 9.03 -2.06 -4.21
CA PRO A 58 7.70 -1.52 -3.93
C PRO A 58 7.42 -1.50 -2.42
N THR A 59 7.83 -2.54 -1.71
CA THR A 59 7.66 -2.65 -0.25
C THR A 59 8.49 -1.60 0.49
N TYR A 60 9.72 -1.31 0.05
CA TYR A 60 10.57 -0.33 0.71
C TYR A 60 9.95 1.07 0.65
N HIS A 61 9.53 1.49 -0.55
CA HIS A 61 8.90 2.80 -0.73
C HIS A 61 7.57 2.93 -0.01
N THR A 62 6.70 1.92 -0.11
CA THR A 62 5.37 1.96 0.51
C THR A 62 5.44 1.92 2.03
N ALA A 63 6.33 1.12 2.62
CA ALA A 63 6.53 1.08 4.06
C ALA A 63 7.15 2.38 4.61
N ALA A 64 8.14 2.94 3.91
CA ALA A 64 8.73 4.22 4.30
C ALA A 64 7.71 5.36 4.25
N LEU A 65 6.94 5.47 3.16
CA LEU A 65 5.92 6.50 3.00
C LEU A 65 4.77 6.35 4.00
N SER A 66 4.26 5.14 4.22
CA SER A 66 3.16 4.92 5.17
C SER A 66 3.59 5.24 6.60
N THR A 67 4.82 4.88 6.97
CA THR A 67 5.39 5.19 8.30
C THR A 67 5.61 6.69 8.49
N ASP A 68 6.16 7.39 7.49
CA ASP A 68 6.37 8.85 7.54
C ASP A 68 5.04 9.61 7.67
N ASN A 69 4.04 9.27 6.86
CA ASN A 69 2.72 9.88 6.93
C ASN A 69 2.03 9.60 8.28
N LEU A 70 2.11 8.36 8.77
CA LEU A 70 1.56 8.00 10.08
C LEU A 70 2.24 8.78 11.20
N ALA A 71 3.57 8.87 11.21
CA ALA A 71 4.31 9.61 12.22
C ALA A 71 3.93 11.09 12.23
N LYS A 72 3.82 11.72 11.05
CA LYS A 72 3.40 13.12 10.91
C LYS A 72 2.01 13.38 11.50
N GLY A 73 1.03 12.54 11.19
CA GLY A 73 -0.33 12.68 11.74
C GLY A 73 -0.39 12.35 13.23
N TYR A 74 0.24 11.25 13.65
CA TYR A 74 0.18 10.73 15.00
C TYR A 74 0.86 11.62 16.04
N PHE A 75 1.99 12.22 15.69
CA PHE A 75 2.69 13.18 16.55
C PHE A 75 2.32 14.64 16.23
N GLY A 76 1.50 14.87 15.21
CA GLY A 76 0.86 16.15 14.91
C GLY A 76 -0.51 16.28 15.59
N ASP A 77 -1.38 17.10 15.00
CA ASP A 77 -2.67 17.47 15.60
C ASP A 77 -3.71 16.34 15.59
N GLU A 78 -3.55 15.33 14.72
CA GLU A 78 -4.52 14.22 14.60
C GLU A 78 -4.38 13.20 15.74
N GLY A 79 -3.18 13.02 16.28
CA GLY A 79 -2.94 12.05 17.34
C GLY A 79 -3.34 10.62 16.94
N MET A 80 -4.03 9.93 17.85
CA MET A 80 -4.57 8.59 17.59
C MET A 80 -5.50 8.50 16.37
N LEU A 81 -6.11 9.61 15.93
CA LEU A 81 -7.00 9.62 14.79
C LEU A 81 -6.27 9.25 13.50
N ALA A 82 -4.99 9.64 13.35
CA ALA A 82 -4.17 9.27 12.19
C ALA A 82 -4.09 7.74 12.01
N TYR A 83 -3.88 7.02 13.12
CA TYR A 83 -3.83 5.56 13.12
C TYR A 83 -5.22 4.94 12.89
N VAL A 84 -6.23 5.39 13.64
CA VAL A 84 -7.57 4.79 13.57
C VAL A 84 -8.23 5.03 12.20
N ALA A 85 -8.13 6.24 11.65
CA ALA A 85 -8.76 6.59 10.37
C ALA A 85 -7.95 6.13 9.15
N GLY A 86 -6.63 6.29 9.19
CA GLY A 86 -5.74 5.98 8.06
C GLY A 86 -5.35 4.51 7.95
N VAL A 87 -5.29 3.79 9.07
CA VAL A 87 -4.88 2.37 9.10
C VAL A 87 -6.06 1.48 9.47
N GLN A 88 -6.47 1.49 10.73
CA GLN A 88 -7.36 0.46 11.28
C GLN A 88 -8.74 0.41 10.57
N ARG A 89 -9.38 1.56 10.37
CA ARG A 89 -10.67 1.61 9.63
C ARG A 89 -10.53 1.21 8.17
N GLN A 90 -9.38 1.47 7.53
CA GLN A 90 -9.14 1.07 6.15
C GLN A 90 -8.94 -0.44 6.04
N GLU A 91 -8.17 -1.03 6.96
CA GLU A 91 -8.01 -2.50 7.04
C GLU A 91 -9.36 -3.19 7.18
N ILE A 92 -10.23 -2.70 8.06
CA ILE A 92 -11.59 -3.25 8.23
C ILE A 92 -12.40 -3.15 6.94
N ARG A 93 -12.43 -1.98 6.29
CA ARG A 93 -13.24 -1.75 5.08
C ARG A 93 -12.77 -2.55 3.87
N GLN A 94 -11.46 -2.80 3.80
CA GLN A 94 -10.83 -3.54 2.70
C GLN A 94 -10.69 -5.04 3.00
N GLY A 95 -11.09 -5.49 4.19
CA GLY A 95 -10.99 -6.90 4.60
C GLY A 95 -9.55 -7.38 4.78
N ILE A 96 -8.64 -6.50 5.19
CA ILE A 96 -7.23 -6.85 5.39
C ILE A 96 -7.09 -7.59 6.72
N ALA A 97 -6.55 -8.82 6.66
CA ALA A 97 -6.47 -9.72 7.80
C ALA A 97 -5.57 -9.20 8.94
N THR A 98 -4.68 -8.24 8.70
CA THR A 98 -3.78 -7.67 9.72
C THR A 98 -4.49 -6.91 10.82
N VAL A 99 -5.74 -6.46 10.63
CA VAL A 99 -6.55 -5.91 11.73
C VAL A 99 -6.68 -6.93 12.88
N LYS A 100 -6.73 -8.21 12.50
CA LYS A 100 -6.72 -9.40 13.33
C LYS A 100 -5.29 -9.90 13.55
N HIS A 101 -4.41 -9.04 14.05
CA HIS A 101 -2.96 -9.28 14.09
C HIS A 101 -2.55 -10.50 14.94
N GLN A 102 -3.32 -10.89 15.96
CA GLN A 102 -3.06 -12.10 16.74
C GLN A 102 -3.31 -13.37 15.89
N ASP A 103 -4.41 -13.42 15.15
CA ASP A 103 -4.71 -14.51 14.22
C ASP A 103 -3.64 -14.61 13.13
N MET A 104 -3.25 -13.46 12.55
CA MET A 104 -2.18 -13.40 11.56
C MET A 104 -0.81 -13.83 12.11
N ALA A 105 -0.55 -13.61 13.41
CA ALA A 105 0.64 -14.10 14.09
C ALA A 105 0.56 -15.59 14.47
N GLY A 106 -0.56 -16.26 14.21
CA GLY A 106 -0.77 -17.69 14.44
C GLY A 106 -1.22 -18.04 15.86
N SER A 107 -1.74 -17.09 16.64
CA SER A 107 -2.19 -17.36 18.02
C SER A 107 -3.26 -18.45 18.10
N ASN A 108 -4.21 -18.49 17.16
CA ASN A 108 -5.26 -19.51 17.12
C ASN A 108 -4.69 -20.91 16.88
N ILE A 109 -3.70 -21.05 15.99
CA ILE A 109 -3.01 -22.33 15.75
C ILE A 109 -2.32 -22.80 17.04
N GLY A 110 -1.71 -21.87 17.78
CA GLY A 110 -1.10 -22.16 19.07
C GLY A 110 -2.12 -22.62 20.13
N ASP A 111 -3.30 -22.02 20.14
CA ASP A 111 -4.35 -22.38 21.09
C ASP A 111 -5.00 -23.73 20.76
N ASP A 112 -5.27 -24.01 19.48
CA ASP A 112 -5.75 -25.32 19.03
C ASP A 112 -4.77 -26.44 19.39
N HIS A 113 -3.47 -26.19 19.21
CA HIS A 113 -2.42 -27.13 19.60
C HIS A 113 -2.42 -27.40 21.11
N LYS A 114 -2.50 -26.35 21.94
CA LYS A 114 -2.55 -26.53 23.40
C LYS A 114 -3.81 -27.28 23.84
N GLU A 115 -4.95 -26.96 23.24
CA GLU A 115 -6.21 -27.62 23.55
C GLU A 115 -6.16 -29.12 23.19
N PHE A 116 -5.54 -29.47 22.05
CA PHE A 116 -5.34 -30.86 21.67
C PHE A 116 -4.54 -31.67 22.71
N PHE A 117 -3.50 -31.08 23.32
CA PHE A 117 -2.63 -31.80 24.27
C PHE A 117 -3.05 -31.69 25.74
N ALA A 118 -3.60 -30.55 26.15
CA ALA A 118 -3.89 -30.25 27.55
C ALA A 118 -5.39 -30.18 27.87
N GLY A 119 -6.27 -30.29 26.86
CA GLY A 119 -7.72 -30.22 27.03
C GLY A 119 -8.14 -28.95 27.78
N GLU A 120 -8.99 -29.11 28.79
CA GLU A 120 -9.51 -28.00 29.60
C GLU A 120 -8.44 -27.23 30.38
N ALA A 121 -7.27 -27.81 30.62
CA ALA A 121 -6.16 -27.16 31.33
C ALA A 121 -5.30 -26.27 30.42
N ALA A 122 -5.63 -26.16 29.14
CA ALA A 122 -4.87 -25.37 28.16
C ALA A 122 -4.87 -23.86 28.49
N LEU A 123 -3.67 -23.30 28.68
CA LEU A 123 -3.46 -21.85 28.82
C LEU A 123 -3.49 -21.16 27.45
N LYS A 124 -4.68 -20.73 27.03
CA LYS A 124 -4.94 -20.09 25.74
C LYS A 124 -4.58 -18.60 25.72
N ALA A 125 -4.12 -18.12 24.56
CA ALA A 125 -3.92 -16.69 24.29
C ALA A 125 -5.26 -15.99 24.00
N GLY A 126 -6.23 -16.72 23.46
CA GLY A 126 -7.61 -16.29 23.33
C GLY A 126 -8.37 -16.29 24.65
N GLY A 127 -9.39 -15.43 24.75
CA GLY A 127 -10.20 -15.26 25.96
C GLY A 127 -11.23 -14.13 25.80
N LYS A 128 -12.04 -13.90 26.83
CA LYS A 128 -13.08 -12.85 26.83
C LYS A 128 -12.54 -11.46 26.47
N ASP A 129 -11.34 -11.15 26.96
CA ASP A 129 -10.69 -9.84 26.78
C ASP A 129 -9.75 -9.80 25.56
N ASN A 130 -9.81 -10.81 24.68
CA ASN A 130 -9.03 -10.81 23.45
C ASN A 130 -9.50 -9.65 22.53
N THR A 131 -8.56 -8.83 22.10
CA THR A 131 -8.79 -7.70 21.18
C THR A 131 -9.44 -8.14 19.87
N MET A 132 -9.21 -9.39 19.46
CA MET A 132 -9.85 -10.06 18.33
C MET A 132 -11.38 -10.01 18.37
N ASN A 133 -11.98 -10.04 19.57
CA ASN A 133 -13.43 -10.00 19.75
C ASN A 133 -14.06 -8.64 19.41
N GLN A 134 -13.24 -7.61 19.20
CA GLN A 134 -13.68 -6.26 18.84
C GLN A 134 -13.86 -6.08 17.33
N PHE A 135 -13.37 -7.04 16.54
CA PHE A 135 -13.40 -7.02 15.06
C PHE A 135 -14.32 -8.13 14.56
N GLY A 136 -15.63 -7.90 14.68
CA GLY A 136 -16.71 -8.81 14.27
C GLY A 136 -16.97 -8.83 12.78
#